data_AF-A0A7S3TKY2-F1
#
_entry.id   AF-A0A7S3TKY2-F1
#
_cell.length_a   1.000
_cell.length_b   1.000
_cell.length_c   1.000
_cell.angle_alpha   90.00
_cell.angle_beta   90.00
_cell.angle_gamma   90.00
#
_symmetry.space_group_name_H-M   'P 1'
#
loop_
_entity.id
_entity.type
_entity.pdbx_description
1 polymer ?
#
loop_
_entity_poly.entity_id
_entity_poly.type
_entity_poly.pdbx_seq_one_letter_code
_entity_poly.pdbx_strand_id
1 'polypeptide(L)'
;AGGGGAGGGGAEFYQSVEGEEYDTSLLALADELSSGGRLSDAAVGRLVDATTAVDSMLPLTGAFVAESEARTLRKIGASKRMAASAKAALEAAAAQLVAAAAAAGEAAAGSPGRRRKQPRKSGGGYYAEVGGARYDRALLELGHSLARSGKLSAAAVRKLRAAVQDAGKVTSTEEATLRHLGQKYGAEKALLPWPALEAAGGETAPEGQEAEKEAERAKESKTGNKKKKKGKGGGGGAGPSREPEDE
;
A
#
# COMPACT_ATOMS: atom_id res chain seq x y z
N ALA A 1 22.60 -4.32 26.83
CA ALA A 1 23.02 -3.43 25.73
C ALA A 1 21.99 -3.57 24.62
N GLY A 2 21.09 -2.58 24.51
CA GLY A 2 20.01 -2.57 23.54
C GLY A 2 20.49 -1.95 22.23
N GLY A 3 20.26 -2.66 21.12
CA GLY A 3 20.41 -2.13 19.77
C GLY A 3 19.08 -1.56 19.30
N GLY A 4 18.93 -0.24 19.37
CA GLY A 4 17.82 0.47 18.75
C GLY A 4 18.07 0.61 17.26
N GLY A 5 17.43 -0.24 16.45
CA GLY A 5 17.36 -0.09 15.01
C GLY A 5 16.26 0.92 14.66
N ALA A 6 16.65 2.11 14.24
CA ALA A 6 15.75 3.10 13.67
C ALA A 6 15.30 2.62 12.28
N GLY A 7 14.08 2.07 12.20
CA GLY A 7 13.46 1.60 10.95
C GLY A 7 12.91 2.77 10.12
N GLY A 8 13.34 2.84 8.86
CA GLY A 8 12.84 3.80 7.89
C GLY A 8 11.43 3.46 7.40
N GLY A 9 10.45 4.25 7.86
CA GLY A 9 9.50 5.02 7.02
C GLY A 9 8.64 4.36 5.92
N GLY A 10 8.64 3.04 5.74
CA GLY A 10 7.60 2.35 4.98
C GLY A 10 6.58 1.78 5.96
N ALA A 11 5.33 2.22 5.90
CA ALA A 11 4.25 1.63 6.69
C ALA A 11 4.00 0.19 6.22
N GLU A 12 4.85 -0.74 6.66
CA GLU A 12 4.59 -2.16 6.56
C GLU A 12 3.51 -2.47 7.60
N PHE A 13 2.26 -2.53 7.13
CA PHE A 13 1.09 -2.88 7.94
C PHE A 13 1.18 -4.30 8.51
N TYR A 14 2.07 -5.13 7.96
CA TYR A 14 2.27 -6.51 8.37
C TYR A 14 3.74 -6.83 8.62
N GLN A 15 4.00 -7.64 9.64
CA GLN A 15 5.30 -8.23 9.94
C GLN A 15 5.22 -9.73 9.71
N SER A 16 6.11 -10.28 8.88
CA SER A 16 6.23 -11.73 8.68
C SER A 16 7.12 -12.34 9.76
N VAL A 17 6.59 -13.28 10.56
CA VAL A 17 7.35 -14.08 11.52
C VAL A 17 7.11 -15.55 11.19
N GLU A 18 8.18 -16.29 10.87
CA GLU A 18 8.11 -17.72 10.50
C GLU A 18 7.18 -18.02 9.29
N GLY A 19 7.02 -17.05 8.38
CA GLY A 19 6.15 -17.18 7.21
C GLY A 19 4.68 -16.83 7.46
N GLU A 20 4.33 -16.42 8.69
CA GLU A 20 3.00 -15.90 9.01
C GLU A 20 3.02 -14.37 9.10
N GLU A 21 2.00 -13.72 8.54
CA GLU A 21 1.85 -12.26 8.58
C GLU A 21 1.00 -11.83 9.78
N TYR A 22 1.52 -10.85 10.53
CA TYR A 22 0.92 -10.28 11.73
C TYR A 22 0.72 -8.78 11.56
N ASP A 23 -0.38 -8.24 12.07
CA ASP A 23 -0.67 -6.81 12.03
C ASP A 23 0.26 -6.04 12.97
N THR A 24 1.10 -5.16 12.42
CA THR A 24 2.10 -4.39 13.19
C THR A 24 1.46 -3.36 14.10
N SER A 25 0.29 -2.83 13.73
CA SER A 25 -0.44 -1.82 14.49
C SER A 25 -1.04 -2.43 15.75
N LEU A 26 -1.63 -3.63 15.65
CA LEU A 26 -2.15 -4.36 16.80
C LEU A 26 -1.05 -4.82 17.76
N LEU A 27 0.10 -5.28 17.23
CA LEU A 27 1.25 -5.64 18.05
C LEU A 27 1.79 -4.42 18.82
N ALA A 28 1.96 -3.29 18.12
CA ALA A 28 2.42 -2.04 18.73
C ALA A 28 1.44 -1.54 19.81
N LEU A 29 0.14 -1.56 19.52
CA LEU A 29 -0.90 -1.18 20.48
C LEU A 29 -0.89 -2.10 21.72
N ALA A 30 -0.68 -3.41 21.54
CA ALA A 30 -0.58 -4.35 22.65
C ALA A 30 0.67 -4.11 23.52
N ASP A 31 1.78 -3.71 22.91
CA ASP A 31 2.99 -3.32 23.64
C ASP A 31 2.79 -2.01 24.41
N GLU A 32 2.13 -1.02 23.82
CA GLU A 32 1.81 0.27 24.46
C GLU A 32 0.86 0.09 25.66
N LEU A 33 -0.18 -0.74 25.51
CA LEU A 33 -1.16 -1.00 26.57
C LEU A 33 -0.64 -1.96 27.65
N SER A 34 0.48 -2.65 27.40
CA SER A 34 1.07 -3.62 28.32
C SER A 34 1.97 -2.92 29.34
N SER A 35 1.68 -3.11 30.63
CA SER A 35 2.57 -2.67 31.71
C SER A 35 3.35 -3.87 32.27
N GLY A 36 4.68 -3.87 32.12
CA GLY A 36 5.53 -4.96 32.60
C GLY A 36 5.23 -6.32 31.96
N GLY A 37 4.81 -6.33 30.69
CA GLY A 37 4.42 -7.56 29.97
C GLY A 37 3.04 -8.11 30.36
N ARG A 38 2.27 -7.37 31.16
CA ARG A 38 0.90 -7.70 31.54
C ARG A 38 -0.11 -6.81 30.83
N LEU A 39 -1.17 -7.43 30.30
CA LEU A 39 -2.34 -6.73 29.78
C LEU A 39 -3.47 -6.80 30.80
N SER A 40 -4.10 -5.65 31.05
CA SER A 40 -5.32 -5.55 31.85
C SER A 40 -6.55 -5.87 31.00
N ASP A 41 -7.67 -6.21 31.65
CA ASP A 41 -8.94 -6.45 30.96
C ASP A 41 -9.40 -5.23 30.13
N ALA A 42 -9.15 -4.01 30.64
CA ALA A 42 -9.43 -2.77 29.91
C ALA A 42 -8.55 -2.59 28.67
N ALA A 43 -7.27 -3.00 28.75
CA ALA A 43 -6.36 -2.99 27.60
C ALA A 43 -6.81 -3.98 26.52
N VAL A 44 -7.26 -5.18 26.93
CA VAL A 44 -7.82 -6.16 25.99
C VAL A 44 -9.09 -5.62 25.32
N GLY A 45 -9.97 -4.95 26.07
CA GLY A 45 -11.14 -4.28 25.49
C GLY A 45 -10.76 -3.30 24.38
N ARG A 46 -9.76 -2.44 24.61
CA ARG A 46 -9.27 -1.49 23.59
C ARG A 46 -8.67 -2.17 22.35
N LEU A 47 -7.97 -3.29 22.52
CA LEU A 47 -7.45 -4.07 21.39
C LEU A 47 -8.58 -4.64 20.53
N VAL A 48 -9.63 -5.18 21.16
CA VAL A 48 -10.81 -5.69 20.46
C VAL A 48 -11.54 -4.56 19.74
N ASP A 49 -11.77 -3.43 20.42
CA ASP A 49 -12.42 -2.26 19.81
C ASP A 49 -11.64 -1.76 18.58
N ALA A 50 -10.30 -1.74 18.66
CA ALA A 50 -9.44 -1.34 17.55
C ALA A 50 -9.62 -2.25 16.32
N THR A 51 -9.76 -3.57 16.49
CA THR A 51 -10.03 -4.48 15.37
C THR A 51 -11.40 -4.23 14.73
N THR A 52 -12.42 -3.91 15.53
CA THR A 52 -13.77 -3.65 15.01
C THR A 52 -13.92 -2.30 14.32
N ALA A 53 -13.09 -1.31 14.68
CA ALA A 53 -13.15 0.03 14.08
C ALA A 53 -12.72 0.04 12.60
N VAL A 54 -11.78 -0.82 12.23
CA VAL A 54 -11.21 -0.90 10.86
C VAL A 54 -12.21 -1.49 9.86
N ASP A 55 -13.11 -2.36 10.33
CA ASP A 55 -14.13 -3.03 9.49
C ASP A 55 -15.13 -2.04 8.85
N SER A 56 -15.30 -0.86 9.47
CA SER A 56 -16.16 0.20 8.92
C SER A 56 -15.60 0.86 7.65
N MET A 57 -14.32 0.68 7.32
CA MET A 57 -13.66 1.44 6.26
C MET A 57 -13.37 0.69 4.95
N LEU A 58 -13.34 -0.65 4.91
CA LEU A 58 -12.86 -1.39 3.73
C LEU A 58 -13.64 -2.69 3.41
N PRO A 59 -14.77 -2.61 2.68
CA PRO A 59 -15.55 -3.79 2.30
C PRO A 59 -14.91 -4.67 1.21
N LEU A 60 -13.69 -4.37 0.74
CA LEU A 60 -13.08 -5.01 -0.44
C LEU A 60 -11.80 -5.83 -0.15
N THR A 61 -11.25 -5.77 1.06
CA THR A 61 -10.06 -6.55 1.50
C THR A 61 -10.34 -7.48 2.68
N GLY A 62 -11.59 -7.57 3.12
CA GLY A 62 -11.96 -8.04 4.47
C GLY A 62 -11.51 -9.44 4.88
N ALA A 63 -11.44 -10.42 3.98
CA ALA A 63 -11.15 -11.80 4.40
C ALA A 63 -9.68 -12.00 4.85
N PHE A 64 -8.73 -11.46 4.10
CA PHE A 64 -7.30 -11.61 4.42
C PHE A 64 -6.90 -10.78 5.65
N VAL A 65 -7.45 -9.57 5.76
CA VAL A 65 -7.22 -8.69 6.91
C VAL A 65 -7.75 -9.35 8.19
N ALA A 66 -8.99 -9.86 8.17
CA ALA A 66 -9.57 -10.51 9.34
C ALA A 66 -8.79 -11.76 9.81
N GLU A 67 -8.24 -12.56 8.89
CA GLU A 67 -7.40 -13.71 9.27
C GLU A 67 -6.08 -13.28 9.93
N SER A 68 -5.40 -12.28 9.37
CA SER A 68 -4.13 -11.78 9.92
C SER A 68 -4.33 -11.09 11.27
N GLU A 69 -5.39 -10.31 11.45
CA GLU A 69 -5.79 -9.72 12.74
C GLU A 69 -6.10 -10.81 13.77
N ALA A 70 -6.88 -11.84 13.42
CA ALA A 70 -7.18 -12.95 14.31
C ALA A 70 -5.93 -13.72 14.78
N ARG A 71 -4.96 -13.95 13.87
CA ARG A 71 -3.66 -14.56 14.23
C ARG A 71 -2.87 -13.65 15.18
N THR A 72 -2.88 -12.35 14.92
CA THR A 72 -2.19 -11.34 15.76
C THR A 72 -2.76 -11.31 17.16
N LEU A 73 -4.09 -11.33 17.29
CA LEU A 73 -4.77 -11.45 18.58
C LEU A 73 -4.31 -12.71 19.33
N ARG A 74 -4.36 -13.90 18.71
CA ARG A 74 -3.89 -15.14 19.34
C ARG A 74 -2.42 -15.05 19.78
N LYS A 75 -1.56 -14.44 18.97
CA LYS A 75 -0.14 -14.22 19.30
C LYS A 75 0.03 -13.35 20.54
N ILE A 76 -0.73 -12.27 20.65
CA ILE A 76 -0.75 -11.41 21.85
C ILE A 76 -1.21 -12.21 23.07
N GLY A 77 -2.29 -12.98 22.93
CA GLY A 77 -2.82 -13.86 23.99
C GLY A 77 -1.85 -14.94 24.47
N ALA A 78 -0.94 -15.39 23.59
CA ALA A 78 0.11 -16.35 23.93
C ALA A 78 1.35 -15.69 24.55
N SER A 79 1.67 -14.47 24.13
CA SER A 79 2.93 -13.79 24.50
C SER A 79 2.82 -12.94 25.77
N LYS A 80 1.63 -12.41 26.08
CA LYS A 80 1.41 -11.50 27.22
C LYS A 80 0.76 -12.22 28.40
N ARG A 81 1.10 -11.78 29.61
CA ARG A 81 0.47 -12.26 30.84
C ARG A 81 -0.85 -11.52 31.06
N MET A 82 -1.96 -12.23 31.20
CA MET A 82 -3.28 -11.62 31.43
C MET A 82 -4.16 -12.54 32.26
N ALA A 83 -5.29 -12.02 32.76
CA ALA A 83 -6.29 -12.83 33.43
C ALA A 83 -6.94 -13.83 32.46
N ALA A 84 -7.49 -14.93 32.99
CA ALA A 84 -8.17 -15.93 32.16
C ALA A 84 -9.38 -15.35 31.43
N SER A 85 -10.12 -14.42 32.05
CA SER A 85 -11.21 -13.65 31.45
C SER A 85 -10.74 -12.86 30.23
N ALA A 86 -9.68 -12.06 30.38
CA ALA A 86 -9.06 -11.31 29.30
C ALA A 86 -8.62 -12.22 28.14
N LYS A 87 -7.96 -13.34 28.44
CA LYS A 87 -7.53 -14.29 27.41
C LYS A 87 -8.72 -14.88 26.65
N ALA A 88 -9.79 -15.25 27.35
CA ALA A 88 -11.00 -15.76 26.73
C ALA A 88 -11.70 -14.72 25.84
N ALA A 89 -11.73 -13.45 26.26
CA ALA A 89 -12.28 -12.36 25.45
C ALA A 89 -11.49 -12.15 24.15
N LEU A 90 -10.17 -12.23 24.23
CA LEU A 90 -9.28 -12.06 23.09
C LEU A 90 -9.41 -13.24 22.09
N GLU A 91 -9.52 -14.47 22.60
CA GLU A 91 -9.80 -15.67 21.79
C GLU A 91 -11.18 -15.60 21.11
N ALA A 92 -12.20 -15.13 21.83
CA ALA A 92 -13.55 -14.95 21.30
C ALA A 92 -13.59 -13.90 20.18
N ALA A 93 -12.89 -12.78 20.33
CA ALA A 93 -12.77 -11.76 19.29
C ALA A 93 -12.07 -12.32 18.03
N ALA A 94 -10.97 -13.06 18.20
CA ALA A 94 -10.30 -13.73 17.08
C ALA A 94 -11.22 -14.74 16.37
N ALA A 95 -12.04 -15.49 17.11
CA ALA A 95 -13.02 -16.40 16.52
C ALA A 95 -14.13 -15.67 15.75
N GLN A 96 -14.59 -14.52 16.24
CA GLN A 96 -15.58 -13.69 15.54
C GLN A 96 -15.03 -13.15 14.22
N LEU A 97 -13.77 -12.70 14.17
CA LEU A 97 -13.13 -12.24 12.94
C LEU A 97 -13.04 -13.36 11.88
N VAL A 98 -12.66 -14.58 12.28
CA VAL A 98 -12.61 -15.73 11.37
C VAL A 98 -14.01 -16.12 10.87
N ALA A 99 -15.02 -16.09 11.74
CA ALA A 99 -16.40 -16.37 11.36
C ALA A 99 -16.95 -15.30 10.39
N ALA A 100 -16.64 -14.02 10.62
CA ALA A 100 -17.01 -12.93 9.74
C ALA A 100 -16.33 -13.06 8.36
N ALA A 101 -15.04 -13.39 8.32
CA ALA A 101 -14.30 -13.65 7.08
C ALA A 101 -14.92 -14.80 6.27
N ALA A 102 -15.28 -15.91 6.94
CA ALA A 102 -15.94 -17.05 6.31
C ALA A 102 -17.32 -16.67 5.73
N ALA A 103 -18.13 -15.93 6.49
CA ALA A 103 -19.44 -15.45 6.04
C ALA A 103 -19.33 -14.49 4.83
N ALA A 104 -18.33 -13.61 4.82
CA ALA A 104 -18.06 -12.71 3.70
C ALA A 104 -17.64 -13.49 2.44
N GLY A 105 -16.85 -14.56 2.59
CA GLY A 105 -16.49 -15.46 1.50
C GLY A 105 -17.69 -16.18 0.89
N GLU A 106 -18.62 -16.65 1.73
CA GLU A 106 -19.85 -17.32 1.28
C GLU A 106 -20.80 -16.36 0.57
N ALA A 107 -20.96 -15.13 1.09
CA ALA A 107 -21.78 -14.09 0.45
C ALA A 107 -21.25 -13.70 -0.94
N ALA A 108 -19.93 -13.68 -1.14
CA ALA A 108 -19.31 -13.44 -2.45
C ALA A 108 -19.55 -14.60 -3.43
N ALA A 109 -19.59 -15.84 -2.95
CA ALA A 109 -19.89 -17.02 -3.77
C ALA A 109 -21.39 -17.18 -4.07
N GLY A 110 -22.25 -16.68 -3.18
CA GLY A 110 -23.69 -16.89 -3.16
C GLY A 110 -24.56 -15.83 -3.83
N SER A 111 -24.05 -15.01 -4.77
CA SER A 111 -24.90 -14.08 -5.55
C SER A 111 -25.30 -14.69 -6.92
N PRO A 112 -26.41 -15.46 -7.03
CA PRO A 112 -26.95 -15.93 -8.30
C PRO A 112 -27.74 -14.80 -8.98
N GLY A 113 -27.09 -13.69 -9.35
CA GLY A 113 -27.90 -12.48 -9.56
C GLY A 113 -27.31 -11.32 -10.33
N ARG A 114 -26.44 -11.57 -11.30
CA ARG A 114 -26.22 -10.80 -12.55
C ARG A 114 -24.85 -11.18 -13.08
N ARG A 115 -24.84 -12.17 -13.97
CA ARG A 115 -23.81 -12.26 -15.02
C ARG A 115 -23.86 -10.95 -15.83
N ARG A 116 -23.23 -9.88 -15.32
CA ARG A 116 -22.58 -8.95 -16.22
C ARG A 116 -21.71 -9.84 -17.10
N LYS A 117 -21.90 -9.80 -18.41
CA LYS A 117 -21.02 -10.44 -19.39
C LYS A 117 -19.63 -9.87 -19.15
N GLN A 118 -18.90 -10.43 -18.19
CA GLN A 118 -17.46 -10.29 -18.16
C GLN A 118 -16.99 -10.89 -19.48
N PRO A 119 -16.17 -10.18 -20.26
CA PRO A 119 -15.57 -10.77 -21.44
C PRO A 119 -14.87 -12.02 -20.93
N ARG A 120 -15.33 -13.18 -21.40
CA ARG A 120 -14.69 -14.45 -21.12
C ARG A 120 -13.22 -14.23 -21.41
N LYS A 121 -12.34 -14.48 -20.42
CA LYS A 121 -10.90 -14.57 -20.65
C LYS A 121 -10.73 -15.72 -21.61
N SER A 122 -10.87 -15.41 -22.90
CA SER A 122 -10.70 -16.34 -24.00
C SER A 122 -9.26 -16.81 -23.86
N GLY A 123 -9.09 -18.13 -23.77
CA GLY A 123 -7.81 -18.82 -23.71
C GLY A 123 -6.96 -18.54 -24.93
N GLY A 124 -6.51 -17.31 -25.07
CA GLY A 124 -5.40 -16.95 -25.94
C GLY A 124 -4.14 -17.33 -25.20
N GLY A 125 -3.21 -17.93 -25.93
CA GLY A 125 -2.03 -18.58 -25.38
C GLY A 125 -1.18 -17.72 -24.46
N TYR A 126 -0.17 -18.38 -23.90
CA TYR A 126 0.81 -17.81 -22.99
C TYR A 126 1.46 -16.51 -23.51
N TYR A 127 1.54 -16.38 -24.84
CA TYR A 127 2.12 -15.23 -25.52
C TYR A 127 1.07 -14.42 -26.28
N ALA A 128 1.28 -13.11 -26.34
CA ALA A 128 0.56 -12.19 -27.20
C ALA A 128 1.48 -11.67 -28.31
N GLU A 129 0.94 -11.53 -29.52
CA GLU A 129 1.67 -10.96 -30.65
C GLU A 129 1.26 -9.50 -30.86
N VAL A 130 2.21 -8.59 -30.80
CA VAL A 130 1.99 -7.16 -31.06
C VAL A 130 2.99 -6.71 -32.11
N GLY A 131 2.50 -6.28 -33.28
CA GLY A 131 3.38 -5.84 -34.38
C GLY A 131 4.32 -6.94 -34.90
N GLY A 132 3.92 -8.21 -34.83
CA GLY A 132 4.73 -9.35 -35.29
C GLY A 132 5.79 -9.83 -34.29
N ALA A 133 5.93 -9.19 -33.13
CA ALA A 133 6.77 -9.65 -32.03
C ALA A 133 5.93 -10.35 -30.96
N ARG A 134 6.50 -11.41 -30.37
CA ARG A 134 5.89 -12.16 -29.27
C ARG A 134 6.28 -11.56 -27.92
N TYR A 135 5.29 -11.44 -27.06
CA TYR A 135 5.40 -10.88 -25.72
C TYR A 135 4.69 -11.77 -24.71
N ASP A 136 5.12 -11.68 -23.46
CA ASP A 136 4.43 -12.36 -22.36
C ASP A 136 3.08 -11.67 -22.13
N ARG A 137 2.00 -12.47 -22.23
CA ARG A 137 0.66 -11.93 -22.16
C ARG A 137 0.32 -11.42 -20.76
N ALA A 138 0.76 -12.12 -19.72
CA ALA A 138 0.46 -11.75 -18.34
C ALA A 138 1.15 -10.43 -17.97
N LEU A 139 2.40 -10.25 -18.39
CA LEU A 139 3.15 -9.01 -18.19
C LEU A 139 2.58 -7.83 -18.99
N LEU A 140 2.13 -8.06 -20.24
CA LEU A 140 1.43 -7.03 -21.01
C LEU A 140 0.13 -6.60 -20.34
N GLU A 141 -0.70 -7.55 -19.91
CA GLU A 141 -1.96 -7.26 -19.21
C GLU A 141 -1.68 -6.51 -17.88
N LEU A 142 -0.68 -6.94 -17.11
CA LEU A 142 -0.26 -6.27 -15.88
C LEU A 142 0.23 -4.85 -16.16
N GLY A 143 1.08 -4.66 -17.17
CA GLY A 143 1.60 -3.35 -17.57
C GLY A 143 0.49 -2.39 -18.00
N HIS A 144 -0.47 -2.86 -18.78
CA HIS A 144 -1.65 -2.08 -19.17
C HIS A 144 -2.53 -1.71 -17.97
N SER A 145 -2.72 -2.63 -17.02
CA SER A 145 -3.52 -2.37 -15.82
C SER A 145 -2.88 -1.33 -14.90
N LEU A 146 -1.55 -1.36 -14.78
CA LEU A 146 -0.78 -0.45 -13.93
C LEU A 146 -0.61 0.93 -14.59
N ALA A 147 -0.54 0.99 -15.92
CA ALA A 147 -0.46 2.23 -16.68
C ALA A 147 -1.83 2.90 -16.91
N ARG A 148 -2.73 2.83 -15.92
CA ARG A 148 -4.09 3.40 -15.98
C ARG A 148 -4.11 4.90 -16.34
N SER A 149 -3.07 5.63 -15.96
CA SER A 149 -2.89 7.06 -16.25
C SER A 149 -2.07 7.34 -17.53
N GLY A 150 -1.75 6.31 -18.33
CA GLY A 150 -0.92 6.42 -19.52
C GLY A 150 0.60 6.52 -19.24
N LYS A 151 1.01 6.45 -17.97
CA LYS A 151 2.42 6.36 -17.56
C LYS A 151 2.58 5.28 -16.49
N LEU A 152 3.75 4.65 -16.45
CA LEU A 152 4.09 3.72 -15.36
C LEU A 152 4.72 4.51 -14.21
N SER A 153 4.14 4.39 -13.02
CA SER A 153 4.74 4.92 -11.79
C SER A 153 5.91 4.04 -11.32
N ALA A 154 6.77 4.57 -10.44
CA ALA A 154 7.86 3.79 -9.86
C ALA A 154 7.36 2.51 -9.15
N ALA A 155 6.22 2.60 -8.45
CA ALA A 155 5.58 1.44 -7.82
C ALA A 155 5.10 0.40 -8.86
N ALA A 156 4.57 0.85 -9.99
CA ALA A 156 4.17 -0.03 -11.08
C ALA A 156 5.38 -0.75 -11.71
N VAL A 157 6.49 -0.03 -11.92
CA VAL A 157 7.74 -0.60 -12.41
C VAL A 157 8.28 -1.68 -11.45
N ARG A 158 8.25 -1.42 -10.14
CA ARG A 158 8.65 -2.41 -9.12
C ARG A 158 7.80 -3.69 -9.19
N LYS A 159 6.48 -3.55 -9.34
CA LYS A 159 5.57 -4.69 -9.49
C LYS A 159 5.84 -5.50 -10.75
N LEU A 160 6.08 -4.82 -11.89
CA LEU A 160 6.45 -5.48 -13.14
C LEU A 160 7.77 -6.24 -13.01
N ARG A 161 8.78 -5.65 -12.35
CA ARG A 161 10.05 -6.31 -12.09
C ARG A 161 9.88 -7.54 -11.18
N ALA A 162 9.14 -7.42 -10.09
CA ALA A 162 8.89 -8.54 -9.17
C ALA A 162 8.19 -9.72 -9.86
N ALA A 163 7.21 -9.44 -10.74
CA ALA A 163 6.51 -10.48 -11.50
C ALA A 163 7.45 -11.27 -12.44
N VAL A 164 8.48 -10.62 -12.97
CA VAL A 164 9.52 -11.28 -13.81
C VAL A 164 10.53 -12.04 -12.96
N GLN A 165 10.80 -11.61 -11.73
CA GLN A 165 11.74 -12.28 -10.81
C GLN A 165 11.20 -13.58 -10.22
N ASP A 166 9.89 -13.67 -9.98
CA ASP A 166 9.25 -14.84 -9.37
C ASP A 166 9.50 -16.13 -10.17
N ALA A 167 9.66 -16.02 -11.49
CA ALA A 167 9.99 -17.15 -12.36
C ALA A 167 11.47 -17.62 -12.28
N GLY A 168 12.30 -16.96 -11.47
CA GLY A 168 13.71 -17.29 -11.23
C GLY A 168 14.66 -17.01 -12.39
N LYS A 169 14.16 -16.81 -13.62
CA LYS A 169 14.94 -16.47 -14.82
C LYS A 169 14.15 -15.56 -15.75
N VAL A 170 14.77 -14.46 -16.16
CA VAL A 170 14.20 -13.57 -17.18
C VAL A 170 14.47 -14.16 -18.56
N THR A 171 13.41 -14.50 -19.26
CA THR A 171 13.46 -14.94 -20.66
C THR A 171 13.57 -13.73 -21.59
N SER A 172 14.08 -13.96 -22.81
CA SER A 172 14.16 -12.93 -23.85
C SER A 172 12.79 -12.34 -24.20
N THR A 173 11.71 -13.10 -24.00
CA THR A 173 10.34 -12.65 -24.25
C THR A 173 9.86 -11.69 -23.16
N GLU A 174 10.18 -11.96 -21.90
CA GLU A 174 9.86 -11.06 -20.78
C GLU A 174 10.66 -9.76 -20.89
N GLU A 175 11.95 -9.82 -21.23
CA GLU A 175 12.77 -8.63 -21.47
C GLU A 175 12.22 -7.78 -22.62
N ALA A 176 11.88 -8.40 -23.76
CA ALA A 176 11.24 -7.71 -24.88
C ALA A 176 9.91 -7.06 -24.47
N THR A 177 9.16 -7.71 -23.58
CA THR A 177 7.88 -7.20 -23.06
C THR A 177 8.09 -5.97 -22.17
N LEU A 178 9.04 -6.02 -21.25
CA LEU A 178 9.38 -4.86 -20.41
C LEU A 178 9.87 -3.69 -21.26
N ARG A 179 10.69 -3.96 -22.29
CA ARG A 179 11.13 -2.93 -23.23
C ARG A 179 9.95 -2.30 -23.96
N HIS A 180 9.04 -3.12 -24.48
CA HIS A 180 7.84 -2.64 -25.17
C HIS A 180 6.97 -1.75 -24.24
N LEU A 181 6.75 -2.18 -23.00
CA LEU A 181 6.01 -1.40 -22.00
C LEU A 181 6.75 -0.10 -21.63
N GLY A 182 8.07 -0.16 -21.48
CA GLY A 182 8.91 1.00 -21.20
C GLY A 182 8.87 2.05 -22.31
N GLN A 183 8.92 1.62 -23.56
CA GLN A 183 8.79 2.51 -24.72
C GLN A 183 7.37 3.08 -24.82
N LYS A 184 6.35 2.24 -24.63
CA LYS A 184 4.93 2.64 -24.73
C LYS A 184 4.52 3.65 -23.66
N TYR A 185 5.05 3.51 -22.44
CA TYR A 185 4.66 4.30 -21.27
C TYR A 185 5.74 5.26 -20.73
N GLY A 186 6.85 5.42 -21.45
CA GLY A 186 7.92 6.35 -21.11
C GLY A 186 8.74 5.96 -19.88
N ALA A 187 8.88 4.67 -19.60
CA ALA A 187 9.59 4.12 -18.44
C ALA A 187 10.75 3.19 -18.82
N GLU A 188 11.27 3.30 -20.05
CA GLU A 188 12.32 2.40 -20.57
C GLU A 188 13.55 2.36 -19.66
N LYS A 189 14.04 3.52 -19.18
CA LYS A 189 15.19 3.60 -18.25
C LYS A 189 14.93 2.99 -16.87
N ALA A 190 13.67 2.97 -16.42
CA ALA A 190 13.30 2.41 -15.13
C ALA A 190 13.10 0.89 -15.22
N LEU A 191 12.77 0.39 -16.41
CA LEU A 191 12.61 -1.03 -16.71
C LEU A 191 13.92 -1.68 -17.19
N LEU A 192 14.83 -0.90 -17.78
CA LEU A 192 16.13 -1.33 -18.34
C LEU A 192 17.23 -0.30 -18.02
N PRO A 193 18.46 -0.72 -17.68
CA PRO A 193 18.97 -2.09 -17.69
C PRO A 193 18.47 -2.94 -16.51
N TRP A 194 18.39 -4.24 -16.75
CA TRP A 194 18.32 -5.22 -15.67
C TRP A 194 19.70 -5.28 -15.02
N PRO A 195 19.86 -5.04 -13.70
CA PRO A 195 21.15 -5.26 -13.08
C PRO A 195 21.46 -6.75 -13.18
N ALA A 196 22.66 -7.07 -13.68
CA ALA A 196 23.25 -8.40 -13.56
C ALA A 196 23.45 -8.69 -12.06
N LEU A 197 22.40 -9.17 -11.41
CA LEU A 197 22.36 -9.37 -9.96
C LEU A 197 22.85 -10.78 -9.60
N GLU A 198 24.03 -11.14 -10.09
CA GLU A 198 24.85 -12.20 -9.48
C GLU A 198 25.57 -11.68 -8.21
N ALA A 199 25.26 -10.48 -7.70
CA ALA A 199 26.09 -9.84 -6.67
C ALA A 199 25.38 -9.21 -5.45
N ALA A 200 24.04 -9.23 -5.34
CA ALA A 200 23.39 -8.53 -4.22
C ALA A 200 22.15 -9.24 -3.68
N GLY A 201 22.38 -10.31 -2.94
CA GLY A 201 21.68 -10.40 -1.66
C GLY A 201 22.18 -9.23 -0.80
N GLY A 202 21.45 -8.13 -0.77
CA GLY A 202 21.81 -6.94 0.01
C GLY A 202 21.46 -5.65 -0.70
N GLU A 203 20.42 -5.00 -0.20
CA GLU A 203 20.36 -3.55 0.02
C GLU A 203 21.06 -2.66 -1.02
N THR A 204 20.29 -2.07 -1.93
CA THR A 204 20.41 -0.68 -2.39
C THR A 204 19.39 -0.45 -3.51
N ALA A 205 18.23 0.08 -3.12
CA ALA A 205 17.44 0.88 -4.05
C ALA A 205 18.19 2.22 -4.24
N PRO A 206 18.37 2.74 -5.48
CA PRO A 206 18.70 4.14 -5.64
C PRO A 206 17.49 4.96 -5.21
N GLU A 207 17.57 5.44 -3.97
CA GLU A 207 16.77 6.49 -3.40
C GLU A 207 16.92 7.77 -4.22
N GLY A 208 15.83 8.53 -4.33
CA GLY A 208 15.66 9.57 -5.32
C GLY A 208 16.70 10.69 -5.26
N GLN A 209 17.41 10.87 -6.36
CA GLN A 209 17.99 12.15 -6.76
C GLN A 209 17.99 12.21 -8.28
N GLU A 210 16.93 12.75 -8.88
CA GLU A 210 16.94 13.38 -10.22
C GLU A 210 15.51 13.87 -10.58
N ALA A 211 15.02 14.85 -9.84
CA ALA A 211 13.90 15.69 -10.27
C ALA A 211 14.00 17.17 -9.83
N GLU A 212 15.05 17.56 -9.10
CA GLU A 212 15.23 18.94 -8.62
C GLU A 212 16.59 19.56 -9.01
N LYS A 213 16.98 19.47 -10.30
CA LYS A 213 18.10 20.28 -10.84
C LYS A 213 17.84 20.91 -12.22
N GLU A 214 16.58 21.11 -12.59
CA GLU A 214 16.22 21.82 -13.82
C GLU A 214 15.27 23.03 -13.59
N ALA A 215 15.40 23.71 -12.44
CA ALA A 215 14.69 24.96 -12.17
C ALA A 215 15.57 26.15 -11.72
N GLU A 216 16.89 25.96 -11.57
CA GLU A 216 17.78 27.04 -11.07
C GLU A 216 18.73 27.66 -12.12
N ARG A 217 18.54 27.38 -13.42
CA ARG A 217 19.33 28.00 -14.50
C ARG A 217 18.59 29.09 -15.27
N ALA A 218 17.77 29.88 -14.58
CA ALA A 218 17.05 31.03 -15.17
C ALA A 218 17.03 32.29 -14.28
N LYS A 219 18.03 32.48 -13.41
CA LYS A 219 18.19 33.73 -12.64
C LYS A 219 19.58 34.34 -12.78
N GLU A 220 20.08 34.43 -14.01
CA GLU A 220 21.22 35.29 -14.31
C GLU A 220 21.02 35.91 -15.69
N SER A 221 20.30 37.04 -15.73
CA SER A 221 20.35 38.11 -16.74
C SER A 221 19.00 38.84 -16.89
N LYS A 222 18.76 39.86 -16.06
CA LYS A 222 18.37 41.19 -16.58
C LYS A 222 18.29 42.23 -15.47
N THR A 223 19.40 42.92 -15.35
CA THR A 223 19.50 44.33 -14.99
C THR A 223 18.46 45.18 -15.75
N GLY A 224 17.78 46.06 -15.01
CA GLY A 224 17.28 47.34 -15.53
C GLY A 224 15.79 47.42 -15.87
N ASN A 225 15.02 48.14 -15.05
CA ASN A 225 14.66 49.55 -15.30
C ASN A 225 13.26 49.92 -14.72
N LYS A 226 13.27 50.59 -13.56
CA LYS A 226 12.61 51.88 -13.29
C LYS A 226 11.26 52.18 -14.00
N LYS A 227 10.12 52.12 -13.29
CA LYS A 227 9.11 53.21 -13.27
C LYS A 227 7.98 53.03 -12.23
N LYS A 228 8.11 53.76 -11.13
CA LYS A 228 7.11 54.69 -10.55
C LYS A 228 5.66 54.53 -11.06
N LYS A 229 4.74 54.02 -10.23
CA LYS A 229 3.37 54.58 -10.18
C LYS A 229 2.73 54.41 -8.79
N LYS A 230 2.21 55.55 -8.35
CA LYS A 230 1.59 55.91 -7.08
C LYS A 230 0.09 55.63 -7.16
N GLY A 231 -0.50 55.09 -6.09
CA GLY A 231 -1.96 55.00 -5.85
C GLY A 231 -2.16 54.09 -4.65
N LYS A 232 -2.44 54.53 -3.43
CA LYS A 232 -3.49 55.42 -2.89
C LYS A 232 -4.90 54.84 -3.11
N GLY A 233 -5.50 54.38 -2.02
CA GLY A 233 -6.88 53.91 -1.87
C GLY A 233 -6.87 52.58 -1.08
N GLY A 234 -7.38 52.44 0.14
CA GLY A 234 -8.38 53.22 0.87
C GLY A 234 -9.67 52.40 0.96
N GLY A 235 -10.19 52.23 2.19
CA GLY A 235 -11.50 51.64 2.49
C GLY A 235 -11.40 50.16 2.90
N GLY A 236 -11.91 49.71 4.05
CA GLY A 236 -13.00 50.24 4.89
C GLY A 236 -14.17 49.25 4.84
N GLY A 237 -14.64 48.82 6.02
CA GLY A 237 -15.78 47.91 6.21
C GLY A 237 -15.39 46.79 7.19
N ALA A 238 -15.58 46.88 8.50
CA ALA A 238 -16.77 47.26 9.27
C ALA A 238 -18.01 46.45 8.86
N GLY A 239 -18.34 45.46 9.67
CA GLY A 239 -19.61 44.75 9.67
C GLY A 239 -19.70 43.81 10.88
N PRO A 240 -20.35 44.23 11.98
CA PRO A 240 -20.72 43.37 13.11
C PRO A 240 -22.17 42.84 12.97
N SER A 241 -22.57 42.03 13.95
CA SER A 241 -23.93 41.49 14.21
C SER A 241 -24.28 40.22 13.42
N ARG A 242 -24.86 39.18 14.02
CA ARG A 242 -25.97 39.19 14.98
C ARG A 242 -26.16 37.78 15.57
N GLU A 243 -26.38 37.68 16.89
CA GLU A 243 -27.03 36.52 17.54
C GLU A 243 -28.54 36.49 17.16
N PRO A 244 -29.25 35.39 17.41
CA PRO A 244 -30.00 35.36 18.66
C PRO A 244 -29.95 34.02 19.41
N GLU A 245 -30.00 34.15 20.72
CA GLU A 245 -30.48 33.16 21.68
C GLU A 245 -31.97 32.88 21.42
N ASP A 246 -32.40 31.63 21.54
CA ASP A 246 -33.81 31.27 21.71
C ASP A 246 -33.90 30.19 22.81
N GLU A 247 -34.87 30.42 23.69
CA GLU A 247 -35.24 29.71 24.93
C GLU A 247 -35.66 28.25 24.72
#